data_AF-A0A1Q8VFV5-F1
#
_entry.id   AF-A0A1Q8VFV5-F1
#
_cell.length_a   1.000
_cell.length_b   1.000
_cell.length_c   1.000
_cell.angle_alpha   90.00
_cell.angle_beta   90.00
_cell.angle_gamma   90.00
#
_symmetry.space_group_name_H-M   'P 1'
#
loop_
_entity.id
_entity.type
_entity.pdbx_description
1 polymer ?
#
loop_
_entity_poly.entity_id
_entity_poly.type
_entity_poly.pdbx_seq_one_letter_code
_entity_poly.pdbx_strand_id
1 'polypeptide(L)'
;MPLGGGLSSSAALECSAAVAIDEVAHLGLAGTAQEPDDTGRARLVTSCVRTENEMAGAPTGGMDQSASLRCREGHALELDCRDGSVTHVPFDLAAEGLALLVIDTKAKHSLDDGQYGARRAACERAAEILGVELLADIAIEDLPGALERLSGADDA
;
A
#
# COMPACT_ATOMS: atom_id res chain seq x y z
N MET A 1 -4.83 -8.33 -14.82
CA MET A 1 -3.57 -7.56 -14.65
C MET A 1 -2.43 -8.26 -15.38
N PRO A 2 -1.53 -7.56 -16.08
CA PRO A 2 -0.31 -8.18 -16.60
C PRO A 2 0.51 -8.71 -15.42
N LEU A 3 0.80 -10.02 -15.43
CA LEU A 3 1.55 -10.68 -14.36
C LEU A 3 2.93 -10.03 -14.21
N GLY A 4 3.25 -9.56 -13.00
CA GLY A 4 4.54 -8.95 -12.70
C GLY A 4 4.78 -7.57 -13.31
N GLY A 5 3.74 -6.91 -13.87
CA GLY A 5 3.86 -5.59 -14.50
C GLY A 5 3.91 -4.40 -13.54
N GLY A 6 4.10 -4.62 -12.24
CA GLY A 6 4.09 -3.56 -11.23
C GLY A 6 2.70 -2.95 -10.95
N LEU A 7 1.63 -3.62 -11.36
CA LEU A 7 0.24 -3.21 -11.15
C LEU A 7 -0.49 -4.19 -10.21
N SER A 8 0.18 -4.60 -9.14
CA SER A 8 -0.45 -5.26 -7.98
C SER A 8 -1.29 -6.50 -8.30
N SER A 9 -0.79 -7.37 -9.19
CA SER A 9 -1.53 -8.58 -9.61
C SER A 9 -1.75 -9.58 -8.46
N SER A 10 -0.84 -9.65 -7.48
CA SER A 10 -1.02 -10.49 -6.28
C SER A 10 -2.15 -9.96 -5.40
N ALA A 11 -2.10 -8.68 -5.03
CA ALA A 11 -3.14 -8.03 -4.26
C ALA A 11 -4.52 -8.12 -4.92
N ALA A 12 -4.62 -7.97 -6.24
CA ALA A 12 -5.88 -8.16 -6.97
C ALA A 12 -6.44 -9.58 -6.79
N LEU A 13 -5.58 -10.60 -6.87
CA LEU A 13 -5.96 -12.00 -6.66
C LEU A 13 -6.39 -12.24 -5.21
N GLU A 14 -5.59 -11.82 -4.24
CA GLU A 14 -5.87 -11.94 -2.80
C GLU A 14 -7.20 -11.29 -2.43
N CYS A 15 -7.42 -10.05 -2.87
CA CYS A 15 -8.63 -9.29 -2.58
C CYS A 15 -9.87 -9.94 -3.22
N SER A 16 -9.74 -10.43 -4.46
CA SER A 16 -10.84 -11.14 -5.13
C SER A 16 -11.23 -12.43 -4.40
N ALA A 17 -10.22 -13.18 -3.91
CA ALA A 17 -10.45 -14.38 -3.12
C ALA A 17 -11.10 -14.05 -1.76
N ALA A 18 -10.65 -12.98 -1.10
CA ALA A 18 -11.21 -12.52 0.17
C ALA A 18 -12.69 -12.13 0.03
N VAL A 19 -13.07 -11.40 -1.02
CA VAL A 19 -14.47 -11.06 -1.31
C VAL A 19 -15.31 -12.31 -1.64
N ALA A 20 -14.76 -13.25 -2.40
CA ALA A 20 -15.47 -14.50 -2.69
C ALA A 20 -15.72 -15.34 -1.42
N ILE A 21 -14.74 -15.38 -0.51
CA ILE A 21 -14.89 -16.04 0.79
C ILE A 21 -15.92 -15.31 1.66
N ASP A 22 -15.88 -13.98 1.70
CA ASP A 22 -16.88 -13.15 2.40
C ASP A 22 -18.31 -13.47 1.95
N GLU A 23 -18.53 -13.63 0.65
CA GLU A 23 -19.82 -13.97 0.06
C GLU A 23 -20.25 -15.41 0.40
N VAL A 24 -19.40 -16.41 0.15
CA VAL A 24 -19.72 -17.83 0.39
C VAL A 24 -19.95 -18.13 1.87
N ALA A 25 -19.21 -17.46 2.76
CA ALA A 25 -19.36 -17.61 4.20
C ALA A 25 -20.41 -16.67 4.81
N HIS A 26 -21.07 -15.83 4.00
CA HIS A 26 -22.10 -14.87 4.43
C HIS A 26 -21.64 -13.95 5.57
N LEU A 27 -20.38 -13.49 5.52
CA LEU A 27 -19.79 -12.66 6.58
C LEU A 27 -20.22 -11.19 6.50
N GLY A 28 -20.56 -10.71 5.30
CA GLY A 28 -21.10 -9.38 5.07
C GLY A 28 -20.10 -8.24 5.27
N LEU A 29 -18.80 -8.50 5.12
CA LEU A 29 -17.74 -7.50 5.33
C LEU A 29 -17.51 -6.64 4.09
N ALA A 30 -17.62 -7.19 2.88
CA ALA A 30 -17.36 -6.41 1.67
C ALA A 30 -18.49 -5.44 1.33
N GLY A 31 -19.72 -5.72 1.77
CA GLY A 31 -20.93 -5.11 1.20
C GLY A 31 -21.11 -5.49 -0.27
N THR A 32 -22.04 -4.82 -0.95
CA THR A 32 -22.32 -5.08 -2.37
C THR A 32 -21.46 -4.19 -3.26
N ALA A 33 -21.51 -4.41 -4.58
CA ALA A 33 -20.86 -3.51 -5.54
C ALA A 33 -21.49 -2.10 -5.54
N GLN A 34 -22.79 -1.99 -5.24
CA GLN A 34 -23.51 -0.73 -5.19
C GLN A 34 -23.42 -0.05 -3.83
N GLU A 35 -23.31 -0.84 -2.76
CA GLU A 35 -23.25 -0.40 -1.36
C GLU A 35 -22.07 -1.08 -0.67
N PRO A 36 -20.81 -0.66 -0.97
CA PRO A 36 -19.63 -1.22 -0.33
C PRO A 36 -19.57 -0.81 1.15
N ASP A 37 -19.21 -1.75 2.02
CA ASP A 37 -18.92 -1.47 3.43
C ASP A 37 -17.41 -1.23 3.60
N ASP A 38 -17.01 0.03 3.79
CA ASP A 38 -15.61 0.39 3.97
C ASP A 38 -15.01 -0.18 5.27
N THR A 39 -15.80 -0.28 6.34
CA THR A 39 -15.29 -0.80 7.63
C THR A 39 -14.97 -2.28 7.51
N GLY A 40 -15.86 -3.06 6.90
CA GLY A 40 -15.60 -4.47 6.64
C GLY A 40 -14.50 -4.68 5.58
N ARG A 41 -14.45 -3.85 4.53
CA ARG A 41 -13.36 -3.88 3.54
C ARG A 41 -11.99 -3.57 4.15
N ALA A 42 -11.89 -2.65 5.10
CA ALA A 42 -10.66 -2.40 5.84
C ALA A 42 -10.18 -3.63 6.62
N ARG A 43 -11.09 -4.46 7.14
CA ARG A 43 -10.73 -5.75 7.78
C ARG A 43 -10.24 -6.78 6.76
N LEU A 44 -10.83 -6.79 5.56
CA LEU A 44 -10.36 -7.65 4.47
C LEU A 44 -8.97 -7.23 3.99
N VAL A 45 -8.68 -5.92 3.91
CA VAL A 45 -7.34 -5.39 3.61
C VAL A 45 -6.31 -5.97 4.57
N THR A 46 -6.53 -5.86 5.89
CA THR A 46 -5.61 -6.42 6.90
C THR A 46 -5.37 -7.92 6.71
N SER A 47 -6.41 -8.67 6.32
CA SER A 47 -6.33 -10.12 6.08
C SER A 47 -5.49 -10.45 4.83
N CYS A 48 -5.68 -9.68 3.76
CA CYS A 48 -4.91 -9.83 2.53
C CYS A 48 -3.44 -9.44 2.75
N VAL A 49 -3.16 -8.31 3.42
CA VAL A 49 -1.79 -7.88 3.77
C VAL A 49 -1.08 -8.97 4.57
N ARG A 50 -1.77 -9.56 5.55
CA ARG A 50 -1.23 -10.67 6.33
C ARG A 50 -0.90 -11.87 5.46
N THR A 51 -1.74 -12.20 4.48
CA THR A 51 -1.51 -13.30 3.54
C THR A 51 -0.27 -13.03 2.66
N GLU A 52 -0.14 -11.83 2.09
CA GLU A 52 1.02 -11.43 1.29
C GLU A 52 2.32 -11.52 2.13
N ASN A 53 2.29 -11.05 3.38
CA ASN A 53 3.46 -11.06 4.28
C ASN A 53 3.81 -12.47 4.79
N GLU A 54 2.83 -13.27 5.23
CA GLU A 54 3.07 -14.57 5.89
C GLU A 54 3.17 -15.73 4.89
N MET A 55 2.43 -15.69 3.76
CA MET A 55 2.35 -16.80 2.82
C MET A 55 3.22 -16.58 1.58
N ALA A 56 3.21 -15.37 1.02
CA ALA A 56 4.07 -15.02 -0.11
C ALA A 56 5.47 -14.57 0.35
N GLY A 57 5.64 -14.22 1.63
CA GLY A 57 6.92 -13.77 2.19
C GLY A 57 7.33 -12.38 1.72
N ALA A 58 6.38 -11.60 1.17
CA ALA A 58 6.63 -10.27 0.66
C ALA A 58 6.29 -9.23 1.74
N PRO A 59 7.29 -8.50 2.30
CA PRO A 59 7.10 -7.64 3.47
C PRO A 59 6.44 -6.30 3.12
N THR A 60 5.37 -6.33 2.33
CA THR A 60 4.68 -5.15 1.78
C THR A 60 3.79 -4.46 2.81
N GLY A 61 3.46 -3.20 2.54
CA GLY A 61 2.40 -2.48 3.26
C GLY A 61 1.01 -2.90 2.79
N GLY A 62 0.01 -2.05 3.05
CA GLY A 62 -1.39 -2.31 2.69
C GLY A 62 -1.98 -1.46 1.58
N MET A 63 -1.16 -0.69 0.85
CA MET A 63 -1.64 0.24 -0.17
C MET A 63 -2.35 -0.48 -1.32
N ASP A 64 -1.74 -1.55 -1.85
CA ASP A 64 -2.27 -2.30 -2.99
C ASP A 64 -3.62 -2.97 -2.66
N GLN A 65 -3.69 -3.63 -1.50
CA GLN A 65 -4.92 -4.23 -0.99
C GLN A 65 -5.97 -3.16 -0.69
N SER A 66 -5.59 -2.01 -0.12
CA SER A 66 -6.49 -0.89 0.13
C SER A 66 -7.06 -0.32 -1.16
N ALA A 67 -6.23 -0.09 -2.18
CA ALA A 67 -6.69 0.39 -3.48
C ALA A 67 -7.64 -0.61 -4.14
N SER A 68 -7.29 -1.90 -4.12
CA SER A 68 -8.10 -2.98 -4.71
C SER A 68 -9.48 -3.11 -4.03
N LEU A 69 -9.53 -3.02 -2.70
CA LEU A 69 -10.76 -3.20 -1.94
C LEU A 69 -11.55 -1.93 -1.70
N ARG A 70 -10.94 -0.74 -1.68
CA ARG A 70 -11.60 0.48 -1.15
C ARG A 70 -11.72 1.62 -2.16
N CYS A 71 -11.08 1.55 -3.33
CA CYS A 71 -11.28 2.55 -4.38
C CYS A 71 -12.71 2.54 -4.93
N ARG A 72 -13.12 3.70 -5.44
CA ARG A 72 -14.42 3.92 -6.08
C ARG A 72 -14.20 4.54 -7.45
N GLU A 73 -15.12 4.28 -8.37
CA GLU A 73 -15.08 4.87 -9.71
C GLU A 73 -15.03 6.40 -9.63
N GLY A 74 -14.20 7.02 -10.49
CA GLY A 74 -14.03 8.47 -10.56
C GLY A 74 -13.32 9.11 -9.37
N HIS A 75 -12.68 8.33 -8.49
CA HIS A 75 -11.98 8.84 -7.31
C HIS A 75 -10.58 8.26 -7.17
N ALA A 76 -9.65 9.10 -6.70
CA ALA A 76 -8.41 8.65 -6.08
C ALA A 76 -8.67 8.35 -4.59
N LEU A 77 -7.86 7.47 -4.01
CA LEU A 77 -7.92 7.14 -2.60
C LEU A 77 -6.75 7.81 -1.86
N GLU A 78 -7.06 8.79 -1.03
CA GLU A 78 -6.13 9.25 -0.01
C GLU A 78 -6.19 8.24 1.15
N LEU A 79 -5.05 7.65 1.49
CA LEU A 79 -4.91 6.64 2.53
C LEU A 79 -3.87 7.13 3.54
N ASP A 80 -4.27 7.29 4.79
CA ASP A 80 -3.30 7.42 5.88
C ASP A 80 -2.83 6.02 6.29
N CYS A 81 -1.58 5.70 5.98
CA CYS A 81 -1.00 4.39 6.29
C CYS A 81 -0.74 4.17 7.79
N ARG A 82 -0.84 5.21 8.63
CA ARG A 82 -0.67 5.11 10.08
C ARG A 82 -1.89 4.45 10.74
N ASP A 83 -3.09 4.91 10.38
CA ASP A 83 -4.33 4.45 11.01
C ASP A 83 -5.31 3.75 10.04
N GLY A 84 -5.00 3.75 8.74
CA GLY A 84 -5.81 3.14 7.70
C GLY A 84 -7.05 3.96 7.31
N SER A 85 -7.17 5.20 7.79
CA SER A 85 -8.25 6.10 7.39
C SER A 85 -8.15 6.48 5.91
N VAL A 86 -9.31 6.73 5.28
CA VAL A 86 -9.38 7.05 3.86
C VAL A 86 -10.30 8.22 3.55
N THR A 87 -9.91 8.97 2.53
CA THR A 87 -10.75 9.98 1.88
C THR A 87 -10.79 9.69 0.38
N HIS A 88 -11.99 9.65 -0.20
CA HIS A 88 -12.15 9.56 -1.65
C HIS A 88 -12.07 10.96 -2.26
N VAL A 89 -11.01 11.21 -3.01
CA VAL A 89 -10.77 12.49 -3.67
C VAL A 89 -11.30 12.39 -5.10
N PRO A 90 -12.20 13.28 -5.56
CA PRO A 90 -12.66 13.29 -6.94
C PRO A 90 -11.49 13.32 -7.93
N PHE A 91 -11.53 12.41 -8.89
CA PHE A 91 -10.45 12.20 -9.85
C PHE A 91 -11.04 11.86 -11.23
N ASP A 92 -11.80 12.81 -11.77
CA ASP A 92 -12.35 12.73 -13.12
C ASP A 92 -11.45 13.50 -14.09
N LEU A 93 -10.41 12.82 -14.57
CA LEU A 93 -9.49 13.39 -15.56
C LEU A 93 -10.21 13.72 -16.88
N ALA A 94 -11.24 12.96 -17.25
CA ALA A 94 -11.93 13.14 -18.53
C ALA A 94 -12.74 14.44 -18.55
N ALA A 95 -13.39 14.80 -17.44
CA ALA A 95 -14.06 16.09 -17.28
C ALA A 95 -13.10 17.27 -17.46
N GLU A 96 -11.83 17.10 -17.11
CA GLU A 96 -10.77 18.10 -17.25
C GLU A 96 -10.02 18.00 -18.60
N GLY A 97 -10.45 17.13 -19.51
CA GLY A 97 -9.77 16.92 -20.81
C GLY A 97 -8.39 16.26 -20.69
N LEU A 98 -8.16 15.53 -19.59
CA LEU A 98 -6.91 14.83 -19.25
C LEU A 98 -7.08 13.30 -19.35
N ALA A 99 -5.95 12.59 -19.39
CA ALA A 99 -5.91 11.13 -19.34
C ALA A 99 -4.72 10.63 -18.51
N LEU A 100 -4.88 9.49 -17.83
CA LEU A 100 -3.79 8.81 -17.13
C LEU A 100 -3.15 7.79 -18.08
N LEU A 101 -1.86 8.00 -18.40
CA LEU A 101 -1.09 7.05 -19.19
C LEU A 101 -0.19 6.21 -18.28
N VAL A 102 -0.42 4.91 -18.26
CA VAL A 102 0.44 3.93 -17.58
C VAL A 102 1.38 3.30 -18.62
N ILE A 103 2.70 3.49 -18.45
CA ILE A 103 3.72 2.97 -19.37
C ILE A 103 4.49 1.83 -18.71
N ASP A 104 4.33 0.63 -19.23
CA ASP A 104 5.12 -0.54 -18.83
C ASP A 104 6.51 -0.49 -19.48
N THR A 105 7.56 -0.34 -18.65
CA THR A 105 8.95 -0.25 -19.11
C THR A 105 9.47 -1.55 -19.73
N LYS A 106 8.76 -2.67 -19.57
CA LYS A 106 9.18 -4.03 -19.97
C LYS A 106 10.51 -4.49 -19.37
N ALA A 107 11.01 -3.77 -18.36
CA ALA A 107 12.21 -4.18 -17.64
C ALA A 107 11.92 -5.47 -16.88
N LYS A 108 12.74 -6.50 -17.12
CA LYS A 108 12.65 -7.76 -16.39
C LYS A 108 13.17 -7.54 -14.98
N HIS A 109 12.26 -7.39 -14.03
CA HIS A 109 12.62 -7.36 -12.62
C HIS A 109 13.01 -8.77 -12.17
N SER A 110 14.22 -8.92 -11.62
CA SER A 110 14.54 -10.05 -10.76
C SER A 110 13.87 -9.80 -9.40
N LEU A 111 12.59 -10.16 -9.28
CA LEU A 111 11.73 -9.90 -8.11
C LEU A 111 12.11 -10.68 -6.83
N ASP A 112 13.38 -11.07 -6.66
CA ASP A 112 13.78 -12.01 -5.60
C ASP A 112 15.13 -11.69 -4.94
N ASP A 113 15.66 -10.47 -5.09
CA ASP A 113 16.95 -10.12 -4.47
C ASP A 113 16.84 -9.49 -3.07
N GLY A 114 15.63 -9.40 -2.51
CA GLY A 114 15.41 -8.87 -1.18
C GLY A 114 15.59 -7.35 -1.05
N GLN A 115 15.77 -6.60 -2.14
CA GLN A 115 16.00 -5.15 -2.10
C GLN A 115 14.88 -4.37 -1.38
N TYR A 116 13.62 -4.76 -1.59
CA TYR A 116 12.51 -4.11 -0.89
C TYR A 116 12.59 -4.33 0.63
N GLY A 117 12.85 -5.58 1.06
CA GLY A 117 13.04 -5.90 2.48
C GLY A 117 14.25 -5.17 3.08
N ALA A 118 15.35 -5.07 2.34
CA ALA A 118 16.54 -4.32 2.75
C ALA A 118 16.23 -2.81 2.91
N ARG A 119 15.42 -2.24 2.00
CA ARG A 119 14.97 -0.84 2.11
C ARG A 119 14.11 -0.64 3.35
N ARG A 120 13.14 -1.53 3.60
CA ARG A 120 12.30 -1.49 4.79
C ARG A 120 13.13 -1.52 6.06
N ALA A 121 14.05 -2.48 6.18
CA ALA A 121 14.94 -2.60 7.32
C ALA A 121 15.84 -1.36 7.50
N ALA A 122 16.26 -0.72 6.40
CA ALA A 122 17.02 0.54 6.49
C ALA A 122 16.17 1.69 7.04
N CYS A 123 14.90 1.81 6.63
CA CYS A 123 13.98 2.80 7.19
C CYS A 123 13.70 2.57 8.68
N GLU A 124 13.49 1.31 9.09
CA GLU A 124 13.27 0.94 10.50
C GLU A 124 14.48 1.31 11.36
N ARG A 125 15.71 0.96 10.93
CA ARG A 125 16.93 1.38 11.62
C ARG A 125 17.09 2.91 11.69
N ALA A 126 16.75 3.62 10.63
CA ALA A 126 16.81 5.08 10.63
C ALA A 126 15.85 5.69 11.66
N ALA A 127 14.63 5.15 11.77
CA ALA A 127 13.67 5.58 12.79
C ALA A 127 14.20 5.35 14.21
N GLU A 128 14.82 4.19 14.46
CA GLU A 128 15.48 3.87 15.74
C GLU A 128 16.60 4.86 16.09
N ILE A 129 17.52 5.14 15.15
CA ILE A 129 18.63 6.10 15.35
C ILE A 129 18.10 7.50 15.65
N LEU A 130 17.02 7.90 14.98
CA LEU A 130 16.42 9.21 15.12
C LEU A 130 15.56 9.35 16.38
N GLY A 131 15.08 8.23 16.94
CA GLY A 131 14.22 8.18 18.11
C GLY A 131 12.76 8.51 17.80
N VAL A 132 12.30 8.19 16.59
CA VAL A 132 10.91 8.38 16.13
C VAL A 132 10.25 7.04 15.86
N GLU A 133 8.92 6.99 15.93
CA GLU A 133 8.16 5.77 15.62
C GLU A 133 8.12 5.53 14.10
N LEU A 134 7.77 6.57 13.34
CA LEU A 134 7.76 6.57 11.89
C LEU A 134 8.65 7.70 11.36
N LEU A 135 9.31 7.47 10.23
CA LEU A 135 10.05 8.54 9.54
C LEU A 135 9.14 9.72 9.15
N ALA A 136 7.83 9.47 8.99
CA ALA A 136 6.82 10.50 8.75
C ALA A 136 6.58 11.43 9.95
N ASP A 137 7.08 11.10 11.15
CA ASP A 137 6.99 11.96 12.34
C ASP A 137 8.02 13.11 12.33
N ILE A 138 8.95 13.11 11.36
CA ILE A 138 9.97 14.14 11.24
C ILE A 138 9.37 15.32 10.46
N ALA A 139 9.30 16.48 11.11
CA ALA A 139 8.88 17.70 10.46
C ALA A 139 9.87 18.10 9.35
N ILE A 140 9.39 18.73 8.28
CA ILE A 140 10.21 19.07 7.10
C ILE A 140 11.37 20.00 7.49
N GLU A 141 11.12 20.91 8.44
CA GLU A 141 12.10 21.83 9.01
C GLU A 141 13.25 21.12 9.76
N ASP A 142 12.98 19.95 10.35
CA ASP A 142 13.94 19.18 11.14
C ASP A 142 14.73 18.16 10.28
N LEU A 143 14.31 17.96 9.03
CA LEU A 143 14.90 16.99 8.11
C LEU A 143 16.42 17.17 7.92
N PRO A 144 16.98 18.40 7.77
CA PRO A 144 18.42 18.57 7.64
C PRO A 144 19.19 18.00 8.84
N GLY A 145 18.73 18.27 10.06
CA GLY A 145 19.37 17.77 11.29
C GLY A 145 19.21 16.26 11.45
N ALA A 146 18.07 15.69 11.03
CA ALA A 146 17.88 14.25 11.02
C ALA A 146 18.86 13.55 10.05
N LEU A 147 19.08 14.11 8.86
CA LEU A 147 20.04 13.56 7.89
C LEU A 147 21.48 13.61 8.41
N GLU A 148 21.88 14.70 9.06
CA GLU A 148 23.21 14.81 9.69
C GLU A 148 23.42 13.70 10.74
N ARG A 149 22.42 13.46 11.60
CA ARG A 149 22.47 12.38 12.61
C ARG A 149 22.61 11.00 12.01
N LEU A 150 21.91 10.71 10.90
CA LEU A 150 22.03 9.43 10.20
C LEU A 150 23.42 9.28 9.57
N SER A 151 23.95 10.32 8.96
CA SER A 151 25.28 10.28 8.34
C SER A 151 26.41 10.05 9.35
N GLY A 152 26.29 10.59 10.57
CA GLY A 152 27.26 10.37 11.64
C GLY A 152 27.14 9.02 12.35
N ALA A 153 26.05 8.28 12.12
CA ALA A 153 25.82 6.96 12.73
C ALA A 153 26.39 5.80 11.90
N ASP A 154 26.58 5.97 10.59
CA ASP A 154 27.23 4.97 9.72
C ASP A 154 28.76 4.89 9.94
N ASP A 155 29.35 5.90 10.61
CA ASP A 155 30.79 6.01 10.91
C ASP A 155 31.20 5.45 12.30
N ALA A 156 30.26 4.89 13.08
CA ALA A 156 30.46 4.40 14.46
C ALA A 156 30.25 2.88 14.58
#